data_AF-A0A3R7I5J6-F1
#
_entry.id   AF-A0A3R7I5J6-F1
#
_cell.length_a   1.000
_cell.length_b   1.000
_cell.length_c   1.000
_cell.angle_alpha   90.00
_cell.angle_beta   90.00
_cell.angle_gamma   90.00
#
_symmetry.space_group_name_H-M   'P 1'
#
loop_
_entity.id
_entity.type
_entity.pdbx_description
1 polymer ?
#
loop_
_entity_poly.entity_id
_entity_poly.type
_entity_poly.pdbx_seq_one_letter_code
_entity_poly.pdbx_strand_id
1 'polypeptide(L)'
;MNRRLNMDAHLESALRNNSSRRAFAARLDMTIKRAKVTSSRVARSLGVPEREVTLWRAGVIVPKSTDCARLSELLDVDVAWLCAVQV
;
A
#
# COMPACT_ATOMS: atom_id res chain seq x y z
N MET A 1 2.15 -12.17 21.34
CA MET A 1 1.54 -11.12 20.47
C MET A 1 2.58 -10.04 20.20
N ASN A 2 3.29 -10.05 19.06
CA ASN A 2 4.29 -8.99 18.70
C ASN A 2 4.48 -8.77 17.19
N ARG A 3 3.75 -9.50 16.31
CA ARG A 3 4.05 -9.52 14.87
C ARG A 3 3.56 -8.29 14.11
N ARG A 4 2.45 -7.66 14.54
CA ARG A 4 1.86 -6.47 13.90
C ARG A 4 2.69 -5.21 14.11
N LEU A 5 3.07 -4.93 15.36
CA LEU A 5 3.85 -3.74 15.72
C LEU A 5 5.23 -3.69 15.04
N ASN A 6 5.88 -4.85 14.89
CA ASN A 6 7.17 -4.93 14.22
C ASN A 6 7.04 -4.69 12.69
N MET A 7 5.90 -5.08 12.11
CA MET A 7 5.63 -4.88 10.68
C MET A 7 5.33 -3.42 10.36
N ASP A 8 4.59 -2.69 11.21
CA ASP A 8 4.40 -1.25 11.08
C ASP A 8 5.74 -0.50 11.11
N ALA A 9 6.61 -0.80 12.09
CA ALA A 9 7.92 -0.16 12.19
C ALA A 9 8.84 -0.48 11.00
N HIS A 10 8.84 -1.74 10.53
CA HIS A 10 9.64 -2.16 9.37
C HIS A 10 9.09 -1.58 8.06
N LEU A 11 7.78 -1.48 7.92
CA LEU A 11 7.12 -0.86 6.77
C LEU A 11 7.39 0.64 6.72
N GLU A 12 7.20 1.32 7.85
CA GLU A 12 7.53 2.75 8.01
C GLU A 12 9.00 3.01 7.72
N SER A 13 9.91 2.13 8.19
CA SER A 13 11.34 2.21 7.91
C SER A 13 11.67 1.96 6.43
N ALA A 14 11.10 0.91 5.83
CA ALA A 14 11.32 0.55 4.43
C ALA A 14 10.81 1.62 3.49
N LEU A 15 9.63 2.20 3.79
CA LEU A 15 8.99 3.26 3.00
C LEU A 15 9.51 4.67 3.36
N ARG A 16 10.38 4.80 4.37
CA ARG A 16 11.12 6.05 4.65
C ARG A 16 12.08 6.40 3.52
N ASN A 17 12.54 5.41 2.75
CA ASN A 17 13.34 5.64 1.56
C ASN A 17 12.46 6.08 0.38
N ASN A 18 12.83 7.20 -0.26
CA ASN A 18 12.13 7.74 -1.41
C ASN A 18 11.99 6.73 -2.57
N SER A 19 12.99 5.87 -2.77
CA SER A 19 12.93 4.82 -3.81
C SER A 19 11.85 3.78 -3.49
N SER A 20 11.78 3.30 -2.25
CA SER A 20 10.79 2.32 -1.80
C SER A 20 9.38 2.86 -1.83
N ARG A 21 9.18 4.12 -1.40
CA ARG A 21 7.88 4.81 -1.50
C ARG A 21 7.41 4.94 -2.95
N ARG A 22 8.31 5.30 -3.87
CA ARG A 22 8.00 5.36 -5.32
C ARG A 22 7.73 3.98 -5.90
N ALA A 23 8.46 2.95 -5.48
CA ALA A 23 8.24 1.58 -5.91
C ALA A 23 6.87 1.06 -5.44
N PHE A 24 6.51 1.30 -4.18
CA PHE A 24 5.18 1.01 -3.64
C PHE A 24 4.09 1.70 -4.46
N ALA A 25 4.22 3.01 -4.67
CA ALA A 25 3.24 3.81 -5.42
C ALA A 25 3.04 3.27 -6.85
N ALA A 26 4.14 2.95 -7.55
CA ALA A 26 4.10 2.39 -8.89
C ALA A 26 3.44 0.99 -8.92
N ARG A 27 3.74 0.12 -7.95
CA ARG A 27 3.13 -1.22 -7.84
C ARG A 27 1.64 -1.13 -7.53
N LEU A 28 1.25 -0.24 -6.63
CA LEU A 28 -0.15 0.01 -6.30
C LEU A 28 -0.92 0.56 -7.51
N ASP A 29 -0.37 1.56 -8.20
CA ASP A 29 -1.02 2.15 -9.36
C ASP A 29 -1.19 1.13 -10.51
N MET A 30 -0.15 0.35 -10.78
CA MET A 30 -0.17 -0.72 -11.77
C MET A 30 -1.23 -1.78 -11.45
N THR A 31 -1.29 -2.25 -10.21
CA THR A 31 -2.22 -3.32 -9.79
C THR A 31 -3.67 -2.84 -9.81
N ILE A 32 -3.96 -1.62 -9.33
CA ILE A 32 -5.29 -1.01 -9.43
C ILE A 32 -5.74 -0.90 -10.89
N LYS A 33 -4.86 -0.43 -11.79
CA LYS A 33 -5.14 -0.35 -13.24
C LYS A 33 -5.38 -1.73 -13.84
N ARG A 34 -4.57 -2.74 -13.49
CA ARG A 34 -4.70 -4.12 -13.98
C ARG A 34 -6.00 -4.78 -13.51
N ALA A 35 -6.39 -4.55 -12.26
CA ALA A 35 -7.66 -5.00 -11.70
C ALA A 35 -8.88 -4.26 -12.27
N LYS A 36 -8.68 -3.19 -13.05
CA LYS A 36 -9.72 -2.34 -13.64
C LYS A 36 -10.70 -1.80 -12.57
N VAL A 37 -10.18 -1.48 -11.38
CA VAL A 37 -10.95 -0.88 -10.29
C VAL A 37 -10.60 0.60 -10.14
N THR A 38 -11.55 1.40 -9.65
CA THR A 38 -11.35 2.83 -9.40
C THR A 38 -10.75 3.07 -8.02
N SER A 39 -10.08 4.22 -7.83
CA SER A 39 -9.64 4.67 -6.50
C SER A 39 -10.81 4.72 -5.51
N SER A 40 -11.99 5.21 -5.95
CA SER A 40 -13.21 5.24 -5.13
C SER A 40 -13.67 3.87 -4.65
N ARG A 41 -13.55 2.82 -5.49
CA ARG A 41 -13.90 1.45 -5.10
C ARG A 41 -12.92 0.90 -4.07
N VAL A 42 -11.62 1.11 -4.28
CA VAL A 42 -10.57 0.73 -3.33
C VAL A 42 -10.78 1.43 -1.99
N ALA A 43 -11.00 2.75 -2.02
CA ALA A 43 -11.24 3.57 -0.83
C ALA A 43 -12.44 3.07 -0.03
N ARG A 44 -13.56 2.77 -0.70
CA ARG A 44 -14.76 2.21 -0.08
C ARG A 44 -14.49 0.84 0.55
N SER A 45 -13.77 -0.05 -0.14
CA SER A 45 -13.42 -1.37 0.39
C SER A 45 -12.53 -1.28 1.64
N LEU A 46 -11.67 -0.27 1.71
CA LEU A 46 -10.76 -0.08 2.84
C LEU A 46 -11.37 0.77 3.98
N GLY A 47 -12.47 1.49 3.72
CA GLY A 47 -13.06 2.44 4.67
C GLY A 47 -12.22 3.71 4.84
N VAL A 48 -11.46 4.10 3.82
CA VAL A 48 -10.56 5.26 3.82
C VAL A 48 -11.03 6.33 2.83
N PRO A 49 -10.61 7.59 2.99
CA PRO A 49 -10.90 8.63 2.00
C PRO A 49 -10.24 8.34 0.64
N GLU A 50 -10.96 8.56 -0.46
CA GLU A 50 -10.41 8.39 -1.82
C GLU A 50 -9.17 9.24 -2.10
N ARG A 51 -9.09 10.42 -1.48
CA ARG A 51 -7.90 11.27 -1.53
C ARG A 51 -6.66 10.54 -1.04
N GLU A 52 -6.76 9.69 -0.02
CA GLU A 52 -5.62 8.96 0.53
C GLU A 52 -5.13 7.91 -0.45
N VAL A 53 -6.04 7.15 -1.06
CA VAL A 53 -5.71 6.19 -2.12
C VAL A 53 -5.01 6.89 -3.29
N THR A 54 -5.47 8.09 -3.66
CA THR A 54 -4.85 8.89 -4.73
C THR A 54 -3.44 9.35 -4.34
N LEU A 55 -3.24 9.79 -3.10
CA LEU A 55 -1.92 10.17 -2.58
C LEU A 55 -0.96 8.98 -2.44
N TRP A 56 -1.46 7.79 -2.10
CA TRP A 56 -0.69 6.54 -2.08
C TRP A 56 -0.22 6.16 -3.48
N ARG A 57 -1.12 6.20 -4.48
CA ARG A 57 -0.78 5.95 -5.89
C ARG A 57 0.22 6.95 -6.45
N ALA A 58 0.21 8.19 -5.94
CA ALA A 58 1.18 9.21 -6.30
C ALA A 58 2.50 9.13 -5.49
N GLY A 59 2.57 8.28 -4.45
CA GLY A 59 3.73 8.16 -3.57
C GLY A 59 3.96 9.39 -2.69
N VAL A 60 2.93 10.19 -2.45
CA VAL A 60 3.01 11.40 -1.61
C VAL A 60 2.99 11.02 -0.13
N ILE A 61 2.08 10.13 0.25
CA ILE A 61 1.96 9.59 1.61
C ILE A 61 2.00 8.05 1.57
N VAL A 62 2.17 7.44 2.73
CA VAL A 62 2.28 6.00 2.90
C VAL A 62 1.05 5.47 3.65
N PRO A 63 0.43 4.35 3.23
CA PRO A 63 -0.62 3.71 4.00
C PRO A 63 -0.08 3.06 5.28
N LYS A 64 -0.96 2.88 6.28
CA LYS A 64 -0.62 2.09 7.47
C LYS A 64 -0.46 0.61 7.11
N SER A 65 0.23 -0.18 7.93
CA SER A 65 0.37 -1.63 7.67
C SER A 65 -0.97 -2.35 7.54
N THR A 66 -1.97 -1.93 8.32
CA THR A 66 -3.34 -2.45 8.20
C THR A 66 -3.95 -2.21 6.82
N ASP A 67 -3.68 -1.05 6.22
CA ASP A 67 -4.18 -0.70 4.90
C ASP A 67 -3.40 -1.44 3.81
N CYS A 68 -2.08 -1.61 3.98
CA CYS A 68 -1.26 -2.44 3.10
C CYS A 68 -1.74 -3.90 3.04
N ALA A 69 -2.06 -4.49 4.19
CA ALA A 69 -2.61 -5.85 4.25
C ALA A 69 -3.97 -5.94 3.52
N ARG A 70 -4.85 -4.96 3.72
CA ARG A 70 -6.14 -4.90 3.02
C ARG A 70 -5.99 -4.68 1.52
N LEU A 71 -5.03 -3.86 1.09
CA LEU A 71 -4.70 -3.68 -0.33
C LEU A 71 -4.22 -4.98 -0.96
N SER A 72 -3.35 -5.71 -0.25
CA SER A 72 -2.85 -7.02 -0.65
C SER A 72 -3.99 -8.02 -0.86
N GLU A 73 -4.92 -8.14 0.09
CA GLU A 73 -6.10 -9.00 -0.04
C GLU A 73 -7.05 -8.55 -1.17
N LEU A 74 -7.32 -7.25 -1.29
CA LEU A 74 -8.24 -6.71 -2.30
C LEU A 74 -7.71 -6.89 -3.73
N LEU A 75 -6.41 -6.72 -3.93
CA LEU A 75 -5.76 -6.73 -5.23
C LEU A 75 -5.13 -8.09 -5.57
N ASP A 76 -5.23 -9.06 -4.65
CA ASP A 76 -4.68 -10.41 -4.76
C ASP A 76 -3.17 -10.39 -5.10
N VAL A 77 -2.40 -9.64 -4.32
CA VAL A 77 -0.94 -9.52 -4.44
C VAL A 77 -0.28 -9.69 -3.08
N ASP A 78 0.94 -10.24 -3.06
CA ASP A 78 1.70 -10.37 -1.81
C ASP A 78 2.02 -9.00 -1.17
N VAL A 79 1.90 -8.91 0.15
CA VAL A 79 2.09 -7.66 0.89
C VAL A 79 3.56 -7.21 0.91
N ALA A 80 4.53 -8.13 0.95
CA ALA A 80 5.95 -7.77 0.92
C ALA A 80 6.37 -7.28 -0.47
N TRP A 81 5.85 -7.92 -1.53
CA TRP A 81 5.96 -7.43 -2.89
C TRP A 81 5.31 -6.05 -3.04
N LEU A 82 4.09 -5.83 -2.53
CA LEU A 82 3.44 -4.53 -2.63
C LEU A 82 4.24 -3.44 -1.94
N CYS A 83 4.70 -3.70 -0.71
CA CYS A 83 5.44 -2.75 0.14
C CYS A 83 6.89 -2.52 -0.27
N ALA A 84 7.38 -3.17 -1.34
CA ALA A 84 8.76 -3.09 -1.77
C ALA A 84 9.79 -3.41 -0.68
N VAL A 85 9.40 -4.25 0.28
CA VAL A 85 10.30 -4.80 1.28
C VAL A 85 11.05 -5.96 0.62
N GLN A 86 12.25 -5.69 0.11
CA GLN A 86 13.21 -6.77 -0.18
C GLN A 86 13.75 -7.28 1.15
N VAL A 87 13.50 -8.55 1.43
CA VAL A 87 14.15 -9.31 2.51
C VAL A 87 15.58 -9.65 2.12
#